data_AF-D2DXR5-F1
#
_entry.id   AF-D2DXR5-F1
#
_cell.length_a   1.000
_cell.length_b   1.000
_cell.length_c   1.000
_cell.angle_alpha   90.00
_cell.angle_beta   90.00
_cell.angle_gamma   90.00
#
_symmetry.space_group_name_H-M   'P 1'
#
loop_
_entity.id
_entity.type
_entity.pdbx_description
1 polymer ?
#
loop_
_entity_poly.entity_id
_entity_poly.type
_entity_poly.pdbx_seq_one_letter_code
_entity_poly.pdbx_strand_id
1 'polypeptide(L)'
;MPRPIVFAVPEGTHAMAIYAPPQPARKITGPTFGRFRFVAEKAVKWNCVFRLRDEVGIAPGDYSFRMFAVVGDLASVTEGLRALHAETVAP
;
A
#
# COMPACT_ATOMS: atom_id res chain seq x y z
N MET A 1 -4.76 -1.47 -12.84
CA MET A 1 -4.17 -1.87 -11.54
C MET A 1 -4.64 -0.94 -10.43
N PRO A 2 -4.81 -1.44 -9.20
CA PRO A 2 -5.09 -0.60 -8.03
C PRO A 2 -3.98 0.43 -7.85
N ARG A 3 -4.33 1.69 -7.56
CA ARG A 3 -3.36 2.77 -7.35
C ARG A 3 -3.20 3.06 -5.86
N PRO A 4 -1.99 3.38 -5.38
CA PRO A 4 -1.79 3.91 -4.04
C PRO A 4 -2.67 5.13 -3.77
N ILE A 5 -3.12 5.28 -2.54
CA ILE A 5 -3.84 6.47 -2.08
C ILE A 5 -2.82 7.36 -1.36
N VAL A 6 -2.81 8.64 -1.70
CA VAL A 6 -2.02 9.66 -1.02
C VAL A 6 -2.94 10.47 -0.12
N PHE A 7 -2.55 10.66 1.13
CA PHE A 7 -3.12 11.69 1.98
C PHE A 7 -2.20 12.88 2.03
N ALA A 8 -2.77 14.06 1.88
CA ALA A 8 -2.04 15.32 2.02
C ALA A 8 -2.95 16.36 2.69
N VAL A 9 -2.34 17.27 3.43
CA VAL A 9 -2.99 18.53 3.79
C VAL A 9 -3.20 19.38 2.53
N PRO A 10 -4.18 20.31 2.50
CA PRO A 10 -4.47 21.10 1.30
C PRO A 10 -3.28 21.83 0.70
N GLU A 11 -2.36 22.29 1.55
CA GLU A 11 -1.16 23.03 1.18
C GLU A 11 -0.05 22.13 0.61
N GLY A 12 -0.21 20.80 0.72
CA GLY A 12 0.76 19.84 0.22
C GLY A 12 2.06 19.74 1.02
N THR A 13 2.21 20.48 2.13
CA THR A 13 3.42 20.48 2.97
C THR A 13 3.64 19.18 3.73
N HIS A 14 2.56 18.43 3.97
CA HIS A 14 2.57 17.15 4.65
C HIS A 14 1.70 16.17 3.88
N ALA A 15 2.30 15.04 3.53
CA ALA A 15 1.67 13.96 2.82
C ALA A 15 2.23 12.62 3.25
N MET A 16 1.44 11.56 3.03
CA MET A 16 1.88 10.19 3.19
C MET A 16 1.21 9.26 2.18
N ALA A 17 1.95 8.25 1.74
CA ALA A 17 1.46 7.19 0.87
C ALA A 17 2.08 5.82 1.21
N ILE A 18 1.45 4.74 0.78
CA ILE A 18 1.83 3.36 1.07
C ILE A 18 1.79 2.66 -0.26
N TYR A 19 2.90 2.02 -0.56
CA TYR A 19 3.09 1.28 -1.78
C TYR A 19 3.53 -0.12 -1.42
N ALA A 20 3.10 -1.07 -2.22
CA ALA A 20 3.70 -2.38 -2.23
C ALA A 20 3.81 -2.80 -3.69
N PRO A 21 4.91 -3.44 -4.09
CA PRO A 21 4.98 -4.06 -5.40
C PRO A 21 4.07 -5.28 -5.47
N PRO A 22 3.68 -5.72 -6.68
CA PRO A 22 3.16 -7.07 -6.88
C PRO A 22 4.17 -8.09 -6.31
N GLN A 23 3.70 -9.02 -5.48
CA GLN A 23 4.57 -10.04 -4.89
C GLN A 23 4.28 -11.39 -5.53
N PRO A 24 5.30 -12.11 -6.02
CA PRO A 24 5.12 -13.39 -6.69
C PRO A 24 4.87 -14.49 -5.67
N ALA A 25 3.63 -14.61 -5.21
CA ALA A 25 3.23 -15.67 -4.30
C ALA A 25 1.96 -16.34 -4.79
N ARG A 26 2.00 -17.67 -4.91
CA ARG A 26 0.82 -18.47 -5.26
C ARG A 26 -0.27 -18.20 -4.25
N LYS A 27 -1.51 -18.07 -4.74
CA LYS A 27 -2.72 -17.91 -3.91
C LYS A 27 -2.77 -16.61 -3.08
N ILE A 28 -1.90 -15.63 -3.38
CA ILE A 28 -1.98 -14.28 -2.84
C ILE A 28 -2.60 -13.35 -3.88
N THR A 29 -3.57 -12.56 -3.45
CA THR A 29 -4.14 -11.45 -4.23
C THR A 29 -3.75 -10.11 -3.61
N GLY A 30 -3.61 -9.10 -4.47
CA GLY A 30 -3.15 -7.77 -4.08
C GLY A 30 -1.82 -7.41 -4.77
N PRO A 31 -1.23 -6.25 -4.43
CA PRO A 31 -1.71 -5.32 -3.42
C PRO A 31 -3.00 -4.59 -3.83
N THR A 32 -3.88 -4.36 -2.86
CA THR A 32 -5.06 -3.49 -3.01
C THR A 32 -4.96 -2.34 -2.02
N PHE A 33 -5.52 -1.17 -2.37
CA PHE A 33 -5.44 0.03 -1.53
C PHE A 33 -6.85 0.51 -1.19
N GLY A 34 -7.04 0.98 0.03
CA GLY A 34 -8.34 1.39 0.51
C GLY A 34 -8.27 2.54 1.49
N ARG A 35 -9.41 3.23 1.60
CA ARG A 35 -9.63 4.31 2.55
C ARG A 35 -10.99 4.11 3.19
N PHE A 36 -11.02 4.21 4.52
CA PHE A 36 -12.24 4.08 5.29
C PHE A 36 -12.31 5.18 6.35
N ARG A 37 -13.45 5.88 6.44
CA ARG A 37 -13.66 6.94 7.43
C ARG A 37 -14.45 6.39 8.61
N PHE A 38 -13.88 6.53 9.81
CA PHE A 38 -14.50 6.23 11.09
C PHE A 38 -15.03 7.55 11.66
N VAL A 39 -16.34 7.79 11.47
CA VAL A 39 -16.95 9.11 11.73
C VAL A 39 -16.99 9.42 13.22
N ALA A 40 -17.39 8.46 14.06
CA ALA A 40 -17.51 8.66 15.51
C ALA A 40 -16.13 8.90 16.16
N GLU A 41 -15.11 8.18 15.68
CA GLU A 41 -13.74 8.22 16.15
C GLU A 41 -12.93 9.36 15.53
N LYS A 42 -13.53 10.13 14.61
CA LYS A 42 -12.90 11.23 13.87
C LYS A 42 -11.58 10.83 13.20
N ALA A 43 -11.48 9.59 12.75
CA ALA A 43 -10.27 9.03 12.16
C ALA A 43 -10.52 8.53 10.73
N VAL A 44 -9.47 8.54 9.91
CA VAL A 44 -9.50 7.90 8.59
C VAL A 44 -8.43 6.82 8.60
N LYS A 45 -8.87 5.58 8.39
CA LYS A 45 -7.96 4.48 8.13
C LYS A 45 -7.64 4.45 6.64
N TRP A 46 -6.39 4.16 6.37
CA TRP A 46 -5.92 3.84 5.05
C TRP A 46 -5.05 2.59 5.11
N ASN A 47 -5.12 1.78 4.06
CA ASN A 47 -4.49 0.48 4.05
C ASN A 47 -3.95 0.12 2.67
N CYS A 48 -2.96 -0.77 2.71
CA CYS A 48 -2.62 -1.67 1.62
C CYS A 48 -2.88 -3.11 2.11
N VAL A 49 -3.50 -3.93 1.29
CA VAL A 49 -4.01 -5.23 1.68
C VAL A 49 -3.57 -6.29 0.69
N PHE A 50 -2.92 -7.32 1.24
CA PHE A 50 -2.75 -8.62 0.62
C PHE A 50 -3.76 -9.59 1.22
N ARG A 51 -4.31 -10.49 0.39
CA ARG A 51 -5.18 -11.58 0.85
C ARG A 51 -4.60 -12.90 0.38
N LEU A 52 -4.22 -13.74 1.33
CA LEU A 52 -3.82 -15.11 1.11
C LEU A 52 -5.04 -16.01 1.34
N ARG A 53 -5.41 -16.82 0.34
CA ARG A 53 -6.56 -17.72 0.41
C ARG A 53 -6.23 -19.06 -0.23
N ASP A 54 -6.41 -20.14 0.52
CA ASP A 54 -6.25 -21.51 0.04
C ASP A 54 -7.49 -22.32 0.42
N GLU A 55 -7.98 -23.16 -0.48
CA GLU A 55 -9.20 -23.96 -0.28
C GLU A 55 -9.02 -25.01 0.82
N VAL A 56 -7.80 -25.55 0.97
CA VAL A 56 -7.47 -26.56 1.99
C VAL A 56 -6.93 -25.95 3.28
N GLY A 57 -6.95 -24.62 3.39
CA GLY A 57 -6.38 -23.88 4.52
C GLY A 57 -4.95 -23.38 4.27
N ILE A 58 -4.55 -22.38 5.06
CA ILE A 58 -3.21 -21.79 4.96
C ILE A 58 -2.21 -22.69 5.70
N ALA A 59 -1.19 -23.16 4.99
CA ALA A 59 -0.14 -23.99 5.57
C ALA A 59 0.62 -23.23 6.69
N PRO A 60 1.14 -23.92 7.71
CA PRO A 60 2.06 -23.30 8.66
C PRO A 60 3.39 -22.95 7.96
N GLY A 61 3.98 -21.81 8.31
CA GLY A 61 5.26 -21.37 7.78
C GLY A 61 5.40 -19.84 7.78
N ASP A 62 6.54 -19.37 7.27
CA ASP A 62 6.82 -17.95 7.19
C ASP A 62 6.21 -17.33 5.94
N TYR A 63 5.48 -16.23 6.13
CA TYR A 63 4.89 -15.43 5.06
C TYR A 63 5.46 -14.02 5.13
N SER A 64 6.17 -13.63 4.08
CA SER A 64 6.77 -12.29 3.97
C SER A 64 5.94 -11.40 3.06
N PHE A 65 5.69 -10.17 3.52
CA PHE A 65 5.04 -9.13 2.73
C PHE A 65 5.87 -7.85 2.82
N ARG A 66 6.22 -7.27 1.67
CA ARG A 66 6.94 -5.99 1.62
C ARG A 66 5.99 -4.83 1.31
N MET A 67 6.06 -3.78 2.13
CA MET A 67 5.27 -2.56 2.01
C MET A 67 6.19 -1.37 2.36
N PHE A 68 6.00 -0.25 1.69
CA PHE A 68 6.76 0.97 1.88
C PHE A 68 5.80 2.09 2.27
N ALA A 69 6.01 2.70 3.44
CA ALA A 69 5.34 3.94 3.81
C ALA A 69 6.25 5.12 3.42
N VAL A 70 5.75 5.98 2.55
CA VAL A 70 6.43 7.20 2.09
C VAL A 70 5.79 8.38 2.80
N VAL A 71 6.61 9.24 3.43
CA VAL A 71 6.18 10.41 4.20
C VAL A 71 7.04 11.59 3.79
N GLY A 72 6.43 12.76 3.61
CA GLY A 72 7.13 13.98 3.18
C GLY A 72 6.13 15.05 2.77
N ASP A 73 6.52 15.97 1.90
CA ASP A 73 5.56 16.82 1.19
C ASP A 73 4.91 16.05 0.02
N LEU A 74 3.86 16.61 -0.58
CA LEU A 74 3.11 15.98 -1.65
C LEU A 74 3.98 15.68 -2.88
N ALA A 75 4.94 16.55 -3.20
CA ALA A 75 5.82 16.37 -4.35
C ALA A 75 6.77 15.18 -4.12
N SER A 76 7.42 15.16 -2.95
CA SER A 76 8.36 14.12 -2.52
C SER A 76 7.67 12.76 -2.40
N VAL A 77 6.46 12.72 -1.83
CA VAL A 77 5.67 11.48 -1.75
C VAL A 77 5.30 10.98 -3.15
N THR A 78 4.84 11.86 -4.03
CA THR A 78 4.49 11.49 -5.40
C THR A 78 5.69 10.95 -6.16
N GLU A 79 6.85 11.59 -6.02
CA GLU A 79 8.07 11.14 -6.67
C GLU A 79 8.59 9.83 -6.08
N GLY A 80 8.58 9.69 -4.75
CA GLY A 80 8.94 8.45 -4.08
C GLY A 80 8.07 7.26 -4.52
N LEU A 81 6.77 7.46 -4.74
CA LEU A 81 5.90 6.43 -5.31
C LEU A 81 6.29 6.04 -6.74
N ARG A 82 6.70 7.00 -7.59
CA ARG A 82 7.16 6.74 -8.96
C ARG A 82 8.47 5.97 -8.96
N ALA A 83 9.44 6.41 -8.15
CA ALA A 83 10.73 5.75 -7.99
C ALA A 83 10.54 4.30 -7.51
N LEU A 84 9.76 4.09 -6.44
CA LEU A 84 9.45 2.76 -5.93
C LEU A 84 8.77 1.89 -6.99
N HIS A 85 7.84 2.44 -7.77
CA HIS A 85 7.19 1.68 -8.84
C HIS A 85 8.18 1.28 -9.93
N ALA A 86 9.06 2.18 -10.36
CA ALA A 86 10.08 1.89 -11.36
C ALA A 86 11.08 0.84 -10.88
N GLU A 87 11.59 0.97 -9.65
CA GLU A 87 12.58 0.06 -9.06
C GLU A 87 12.05 -1.36 -8.83
N THR A 88 10.75 -1.49 -8.53
CA THR A 88 10.16 -2.77 -8.14
C THR A 88 9.36 -3.47 -9.24
N VAL A 89 9.15 -2.80 -10.38
CA VAL A 89 8.52 -3.36 -11.59
C VAL A 89 9.49 -3.48 -12.76
N ALA A 90 10.70 -2.91 -12.66
CA ALA A 90 11.79 -3.21 -13.59
C ALA A 90 12.12 -4.72 -13.59
N PRO A 91 12.42 -5.31 -14.77
CA PRO A 91 12.70 -6.74 -14.93
C PRO A 91 13.94 -7.21 -14.17
#